data_AF-A0A420NP27-F1
#
_entry.id   AF-A0A420NP27-F1
#
_cell.length_a   1.000
_cell.length_b   1.000
_cell.length_c   1.000
_cell.angle_alpha   90.00
_cell.angle_beta   90.00
_cell.angle_gamma   90.00
#
_symmetry.space_group_name_H-M   'P 1'
#
loop_
_entity.id
_entity.type
_entity.pdbx_description
1 polymer ?
#
loop_
_entity_poly.entity_id
_entity_poly.type
_entity_poly.pdbx_seq_one_letter_code
_entity_poly.pdbx_strand_id
1 'polypeptide(L)'
;MIRRALRLKTPIELLLIKYKALREYENRSKNTSQVTQAKLAKKPRILRDENQLTDKDWEVLYHLEAILAVFETVVKTLEGDGHILRSKQGWTGSFGNIWDVVLGYELLLNTLEEYKQLAADFPDPEHFRIGINLAWDKLDEYYWRLDETPIYYTAKALHPAYRWDWFDETWAHKPSWVEKAKEMVADVWLSDYAHLEVRTSSSRGD
;
A
#
# COMPACT_ATOMS: atom_id res chain seq x y z
N MET A 1 -11.23 -3.09 -6.98
CA MET A 1 -12.59 -2.49 -7.10
C MET A 1 -12.55 -0.95 -7.14
N ILE A 2 -11.74 -0.28 -6.31
CA ILE A 2 -11.62 1.19 -6.26
C ILE A 2 -11.21 1.82 -7.60
N ARG A 3 -10.16 1.33 -8.26
CA ARG A 3 -9.78 1.78 -9.63
C ARG A 3 -10.93 1.76 -10.63
N ARG A 4 -11.80 0.74 -10.53
CA ARG A 4 -12.98 0.63 -11.39
C ARG A 4 -14.04 1.67 -11.01
N ALA A 5 -14.26 1.92 -9.73
CA ALA A 5 -15.16 2.98 -9.26
C ALA A 5 -14.70 4.36 -9.77
N LEU A 6 -13.40 4.67 -9.66
CA LEU A 6 -12.82 5.92 -10.17
C LEU A 6 -12.99 6.08 -11.69
N ARG A 7 -12.79 5.00 -12.47
CA ARG A 7 -13.07 5.01 -13.93
C ARG A 7 -14.54 5.24 -14.26
N LEU A 8 -15.46 4.85 -13.38
CA LEU A 8 -16.90 4.97 -13.58
C LEU A 8 -17.47 6.31 -13.07
N LYS A 9 -16.67 7.14 -12.37
CA LYS A 9 -17.10 8.45 -11.85
C LYS A 9 -17.75 9.32 -12.93
N THR A 10 -17.03 9.63 -14.01
CA THR A 10 -17.54 10.50 -15.09
C THR A 10 -18.80 9.92 -15.77
N PRO A 11 -18.85 8.62 -16.16
CA PRO A 11 -20.08 8.02 -16.65
C PRO A 11 -21.27 8.13 -15.69
N ILE A 12 -21.06 7.95 -14.38
CA ILE A 12 -22.12 8.03 -13.36
C ILE A 12 -22.64 9.46 -13.22
N GLU A 13 -21.75 10.44 -13.17
CA GLU A 13 -22.10 11.87 -13.12
C GLU A 13 -22.90 12.30 -14.37
N LEU A 14 -22.49 11.86 -15.56
CA LEU A 14 -23.23 12.12 -16.79
C LEU A 14 -24.62 11.48 -16.79
N LEU A 15 -24.76 10.26 -16.27
CA LEU A 15 -26.06 9.61 -16.11
C LEU A 15 -26.96 10.38 -15.13
N LEU A 16 -26.40 10.88 -14.02
CA LEU A 16 -27.11 11.72 -13.05
C LEU A 16 -27.64 13.00 -13.70
N ILE A 17 -26.80 13.69 -14.48
CA ILE A 17 -27.19 14.92 -15.20
C ILE A 17 -28.28 14.63 -16.21
N LYS A 18 -28.12 13.59 -17.06
CA LYS A 18 -29.13 13.19 -18.06
C LYS A 18 -30.47 12.84 -17.41
N TYR A 19 -30.45 12.11 -16.31
CA TYR A 19 -31.67 11.75 -15.58
C TYR A 19 -32.37 12.98 -14.98
N LYS A 20 -31.62 13.90 -14.36
CA LYS A 20 -32.17 15.17 -13.85
C LYS A 20 -32.84 15.98 -14.97
N ALA A 21 -32.17 16.13 -16.11
CA ALA A 21 -32.69 16.85 -17.28
C ALA A 21 -33.97 16.21 -17.86
N LEU A 22 -34.00 14.87 -18.01
CA LEU A 22 -35.19 14.15 -18.48
C LEU A 22 -36.37 14.33 -17.52
N ARG A 23 -36.12 14.26 -16.21
CA ARG A 23 -37.15 14.45 -15.19
C ARG A 23 -37.71 15.87 -15.20
N GLU A 24 -36.85 16.88 -15.33
CA GLU A 24 -37.27 18.28 -15.46
C GLU A 24 -38.09 18.51 -16.73
N TYR A 25 -37.67 17.94 -17.87
CA TYR A 25 -38.41 18.01 -19.13
C TYR A 25 -39.80 17.38 -19.02
N GLU A 26 -39.90 16.18 -18.45
CA GLU A 26 -41.19 15.52 -18.22
C GLU A 26 -42.10 16.34 -17.30
N ASN A 27 -41.55 16.95 -16.23
CA ASN A 27 -42.31 17.78 -15.32
C ASN A 27 -42.83 19.05 -15.99
N ARG A 28 -42.05 19.68 -16.90
CA ARG A 28 -42.48 20.85 -17.69
C ARG A 28 -43.56 20.49 -18.72
N SER A 29 -43.46 19.32 -19.34
CA SER A 29 -44.41 18.81 -20.33
C SER A 29 -45.78 18.46 -19.72
N LYS A 30 -45.79 18.00 -18.46
CA LYS A 30 -47.00 17.58 -17.73
C LYS A 30 -47.85 18.71 -17.11
N ASN A 31 -47.55 19.99 -17.42
CA ASN A 31 -48.44 21.12 -17.10
C ASN A 31 -49.72 21.16 -17.95
N THR A 32 -49.88 20.23 -18.91
CA THR A 32 -51.14 19.97 -19.59
C THR A 32 -51.78 18.71 -19.00
N SER A 33 -52.72 18.93 -18.08
CA SER A 33 -53.82 18.04 -17.67
C SER A 33 -53.62 16.52 -17.80
N GLN A 34 -53.57 15.83 -16.65
CA GLN A 34 -53.54 14.37 -16.43
C GLN A 34 -52.14 13.79 -16.15
N VAL A 35 -51.83 13.58 -14.87
CA VAL A 35 -50.73 12.70 -14.44
C VAL A 35 -51.24 11.69 -13.42
N THR A 36 -51.98 10.72 -13.92
CA THR A 36 -52.17 9.41 -13.27
C THR A 36 -51.07 8.47 -13.78
N GLN A 37 -50.52 7.64 -12.88
CA GLN A 37 -49.44 6.64 -13.07
C GLN A 37 -47.95 7.05 -13.12
N ALA A 38 -47.54 8.27 -13.48
CA ALA A 38 -46.10 8.62 -13.46
C ALA A 38 -45.50 8.86 -12.04
N LYS A 39 -46.33 8.80 -10.99
CA LYS A 39 -45.93 9.04 -9.59
C LYS A 39 -45.10 7.91 -8.94
N LEU A 40 -44.79 6.80 -9.62
CA LEU A 40 -44.16 5.62 -9.00
C LEU A 40 -43.03 4.97 -9.81
N ALA A 41 -42.41 5.64 -10.79
CA ALA A 41 -41.10 5.21 -11.26
C ALA A 41 -40.08 5.46 -10.14
N LYS A 42 -39.97 4.50 -9.21
CA LYS A 42 -39.10 4.54 -8.04
C LYS A 42 -37.70 4.90 -8.53
N LYS A 43 -37.16 6.05 -8.10
CA LYS A 43 -35.81 6.52 -8.45
C LYS A 43 -34.86 5.33 -8.36
N PRO A 44 -34.17 4.93 -9.45
CA PRO A 44 -33.21 3.85 -9.44
C PRO A 44 -32.27 4.00 -8.25
N ARG A 45 -31.91 2.89 -7.58
CA ARG A 45 -31.15 2.92 -6.32
C ARG A 45 -29.89 3.79 -6.40
N ILE A 46 -29.15 3.67 -7.49
CA ILE A 46 -27.90 4.42 -7.78
C ILE A 46 -28.12 5.93 -7.81
N LEU A 47 -29.33 6.36 -8.14
CA LEU A 47 -29.66 7.77 -8.26
C LEU A 47 -30.18 8.36 -6.95
N ARG A 48 -30.47 7.56 -5.92
CA ARG A 48 -30.94 8.08 -4.62
C ARG A 48 -29.82 8.85 -3.94
N ASP A 49 -30.18 9.95 -3.29
CA ASP A 49 -29.20 10.88 -2.74
C ASP A 49 -28.43 10.23 -1.57
N GLU A 50 -29.07 9.28 -0.85
CA GLU A 50 -28.45 8.39 0.14
C GLU A 50 -27.35 7.45 -0.41
N ASN A 51 -27.33 7.19 -1.73
CA ASN A 51 -26.39 6.27 -2.37
C ASN A 51 -25.38 7.01 -3.28
N GLN A 52 -25.40 8.35 -3.27
CA GLN A 52 -24.45 9.16 -4.03
C GLN A 52 -23.24 9.46 -3.14
N LEU A 53 -22.05 9.23 -3.68
CA LEU A 53 -20.80 9.66 -3.06
C LEU A 53 -20.68 11.18 -3.21
N THR A 54 -20.35 11.84 -2.12
CA THR A 54 -20.02 13.27 -2.10
C THR A 54 -18.65 13.50 -2.75
N ASP A 55 -18.32 14.74 -3.09
CA ASP A 55 -17.00 15.08 -3.64
C ASP A 55 -15.86 14.65 -2.71
N LYS A 56 -16.10 14.75 -1.39
CA LYS A 56 -15.16 14.30 -0.35
C LYS A 56 -15.00 12.78 -0.34
N ASP A 57 -16.08 12.03 -0.49
CA ASP A 57 -16.00 10.57 -0.58
C ASP A 57 -15.20 10.13 -1.81
N TRP A 58 -15.33 10.85 -2.92
CA TRP A 58 -14.51 10.61 -4.11
C TRP A 58 -13.03 10.93 -3.87
N GLU A 59 -12.74 12.02 -3.17
CA GLU A 59 -11.37 12.39 -2.76
C GLU A 59 -10.72 11.30 -1.90
N VAL A 60 -11.47 10.76 -0.93
CA VAL A 60 -11.04 9.62 -0.12
C VAL A 60 -10.73 8.40 -0.98
N LEU A 61 -11.55 8.10 -1.99
CA LEU A 61 -11.27 7.00 -2.91
C LEU A 61 -9.99 7.21 -3.73
N TYR A 62 -9.63 8.45 -4.06
CA TYR A 62 -8.35 8.74 -4.71
C TYR A 62 -7.17 8.49 -3.76
N HIS A 63 -7.25 8.95 -2.52
CA HIS A 63 -6.20 8.70 -1.53
C HIS A 63 -6.04 7.20 -1.23
N LEU A 64 -7.14 6.47 -1.07
CA LEU A 64 -7.10 5.02 -0.89
C LEU A 64 -6.49 4.29 -2.09
N GLU A 65 -6.77 4.73 -3.32
CA GLU A 65 -6.15 4.14 -4.51
C GLU A 65 -4.64 4.36 -4.54
N ALA A 66 -4.20 5.56 -4.17
CA ALA A 66 -2.78 5.89 -4.09
C ALA A 66 -2.05 5.06 -3.01
N ILE A 67 -2.61 4.95 -1.79
CA ILE A 67 -2.06 4.09 -0.73
C ILE A 67 -1.98 2.64 -1.22
N LEU A 68 -3.08 2.10 -1.75
CA LEU A 68 -3.13 0.72 -2.20
C LEU A 68 -2.19 0.44 -3.38
N ALA A 69 -1.87 1.44 -4.21
CA ALA A 69 -0.88 1.30 -5.27
C ALA A 69 0.55 1.12 -4.71
N VAL A 70 0.89 1.79 -3.61
CA VAL A 70 2.17 1.56 -2.91
C VAL A 70 2.21 0.14 -2.33
N PHE A 71 1.14 -0.28 -1.64
CA PHE A 71 1.01 -1.66 -1.14
C PHE A 71 1.13 -2.70 -2.26
N GLU A 72 0.43 -2.51 -3.37
CA GLU A 72 0.50 -3.41 -4.52
C GLU A 72 1.93 -3.51 -5.07
N THR A 73 2.63 -2.38 -5.18
CA THR A 73 4.03 -2.35 -5.62
C THR A 73 4.92 -3.13 -4.67
N VAL A 74 4.86 -2.83 -3.37
CA VAL A 74 5.71 -3.48 -2.35
C VAL A 74 5.44 -4.98 -2.29
N VAL A 75 4.17 -5.40 -2.24
CA VAL A 75 3.82 -6.82 -2.20
C VAL A 75 4.30 -7.55 -3.45
N LYS A 76 4.12 -6.98 -4.65
CA LYS A 76 4.65 -7.57 -5.88
C LYS A 76 6.16 -7.66 -5.90
N THR A 77 6.83 -6.69 -5.29
CA THR A 77 8.29 -6.73 -5.15
C THR A 77 8.73 -7.81 -4.18
N LEU A 78 7.98 -8.07 -3.11
CA LEU A 78 8.34 -9.04 -2.06
C LEU A 78 7.87 -10.48 -2.34
N GLU A 79 6.85 -10.69 -3.17
CA GLU A 79 6.31 -12.03 -3.48
C GLU A 79 7.14 -12.83 -4.50
N GLY A 80 8.24 -12.27 -5.01
CA GLY A 80 9.13 -12.95 -5.96
C GLY A 80 9.91 -14.11 -5.34
N ASP A 81 10.66 -14.81 -6.18
CA ASP A 81 11.43 -16.02 -5.82
C ASP A 81 12.94 -15.77 -5.64
N GLY A 82 13.38 -14.50 -5.65
CA GLY A 82 14.77 -14.09 -5.54
C GLY A 82 15.60 -14.37 -6.80
N HIS A 83 14.98 -14.83 -7.89
CA HIS A 83 15.70 -15.09 -9.13
C HIS A 83 15.93 -13.80 -9.93
N ILE A 84 17.14 -13.68 -10.46
CA ILE A 84 17.51 -12.59 -11.34
C ILE A 84 16.81 -12.78 -12.68
N LEU A 85 15.83 -11.93 -12.97
CA LEU A 85 15.11 -11.89 -14.23
C LEU A 85 15.70 -10.82 -15.14
N ARG A 86 15.89 -11.18 -16.41
CA ARG A 86 16.26 -10.23 -17.48
C ARG A 86 15.02 -9.88 -18.28
N SER A 87 14.63 -8.62 -18.25
CA SER A 87 13.56 -8.12 -19.11
C SER A 87 14.02 -8.09 -20.58
N LYS A 88 13.06 -8.10 -21.51
CA LYS A 88 13.32 -7.92 -22.94
C LYS A 88 14.00 -6.58 -23.27
N GLN A 89 13.93 -5.61 -22.35
CA GLN A 89 14.53 -4.28 -22.48
C GLN A 89 15.93 -4.19 -21.83
N GLY A 90 16.51 -5.31 -21.39
CA GLY A 90 17.86 -5.37 -20.82
C GLY A 90 17.96 -5.07 -19.32
N TRP A 91 16.86 -4.65 -18.69
CA TRP A 91 16.83 -4.48 -17.23
C TRP A 91 16.95 -5.84 -16.54
N THR A 92 17.86 -5.92 -15.57
CA THR A 92 18.13 -7.11 -14.78
C THR A 92 17.77 -6.80 -13.34
N GLY A 93 16.80 -7.53 -12.78
CA GLY A 93 16.33 -7.30 -11.41
C GLY A 93 15.91 -8.60 -10.76
N SER A 94 16.01 -8.64 -9.44
CA SER A 94 15.52 -9.75 -8.61
C SER A 94 14.37 -9.24 -7.74
N PHE A 95 13.33 -10.05 -7.59
CA PHE A 95 12.17 -9.76 -6.76
C PHE A 95 12.07 -10.82 -5.65
N GLY A 96 11.59 -10.45 -4.47
CA GLY A 96 11.44 -11.36 -3.34
C GLY A 96 12.75 -11.60 -2.58
N ASN A 97 13.70 -10.66 -2.66
CA ASN A 97 14.90 -10.80 -1.87
C ASN A 97 14.61 -10.52 -0.40
N ILE A 98 15.19 -11.34 0.48
CA ILE A 98 14.94 -11.24 1.92
C ILE A 98 15.42 -9.90 2.52
N TRP A 99 16.45 -9.28 1.93
CA TRP A 99 16.95 -7.97 2.34
C TRP A 99 16.05 -6.79 1.90
N ASP A 100 15.03 -7.03 1.06
CA ASP A 100 14.06 -6.00 0.66
C ASP A 100 12.88 -5.91 1.62
N VAL A 101 12.69 -6.90 2.50
CA VAL A 101 11.55 -6.96 3.43
C VAL A 101 11.51 -5.76 4.35
N VAL A 102 12.61 -5.48 5.07
CA VAL A 102 12.68 -4.34 6.01
C VAL A 102 12.43 -3.01 5.27
N LEU A 103 13.01 -2.86 4.07
CA LEU A 103 12.80 -1.69 3.23
C LEU A 103 11.33 -1.53 2.80
N GLY A 104 10.65 -2.64 2.48
CA GLY A 104 9.23 -2.65 2.16
C GLY A 104 8.37 -2.16 3.32
N TYR A 105 8.65 -2.62 4.55
CA TYR A 105 7.95 -2.14 5.74
C TYR A 105 8.20 -0.66 6.02
N GLU A 106 9.46 -0.20 5.95
CA GLU A 106 9.82 1.21 6.10
C GLU A 106 9.06 2.10 5.10
N LEU A 107 9.00 1.70 3.83
CA LEU A 107 8.26 2.45 2.80
C LEU A 107 6.75 2.54 3.12
N LEU A 108 6.15 1.41 3.51
CA LEU A 108 4.71 1.35 3.80
C LEU A 108 4.36 2.14 5.07
N LEU A 109 5.16 2.05 6.14
CA LEU A 109 4.98 2.81 7.38
C LEU A 109 5.10 4.32 7.12
N ASN A 110 6.16 4.75 6.43
CA ASN A 110 6.36 6.16 6.08
C ASN A 110 5.21 6.70 5.24
N THR A 111 4.74 5.93 4.25
CA THR A 111 3.56 6.30 3.45
C THR A 111 2.34 6.50 4.35
N LEU A 112 2.06 5.57 5.25
CA LEU A 112 0.91 5.68 6.16
C LEU A 112 1.05 6.85 7.14
N GLU A 113 2.26 7.20 7.58
CA GLU A 113 2.51 8.38 8.41
C GLU A 113 2.21 9.70 7.68
N GLU A 114 2.61 9.82 6.41
CA GLU A 114 2.24 10.95 5.56
C GLU A 114 0.72 11.08 5.41
N TYR A 115 0.03 9.96 5.15
CA TYR A 115 -1.42 9.95 5.04
C TYR A 115 -2.13 10.18 6.38
N LYS A 116 -1.52 9.82 7.51
CA LYS A 116 -2.04 10.12 8.85
C LYS A 116 -2.02 11.62 9.13
N GLN A 117 -0.97 12.33 8.70
CA GLN A 117 -0.92 13.79 8.75
C GLN A 117 -2.01 14.39 7.86
N LEU A 118 -2.13 13.93 6.61
CA LEU A 118 -3.17 14.41 5.68
C LEU A 118 -4.59 14.17 6.23
N ALA A 119 -4.84 13.00 6.82
CA ALA A 119 -6.14 12.64 7.37
C ALA A 119 -6.50 13.41 8.65
N ALA A 120 -5.53 14.05 9.33
CA ALA A 120 -5.80 14.87 10.51
C ALA A 120 -6.54 16.16 10.14
N ASP A 121 -6.17 16.76 9.00
CA ASP A 121 -6.74 18.02 8.51
C ASP A 121 -7.94 17.82 7.58
N PHE A 122 -8.26 16.58 7.23
CA PHE A 122 -9.31 16.27 6.26
C PHE A 122 -10.72 16.55 6.82
N PRO A 123 -11.55 17.38 6.16
CA PRO A 123 -12.88 17.73 6.64
C PRO A 123 -13.88 16.57 6.42
N ASP A 124 -13.80 15.55 7.28
CA ASP A 124 -14.66 14.36 7.41
C ASP A 124 -14.73 13.46 6.15
N PRO A 125 -14.09 12.27 6.21
CA PRO A 125 -14.74 11.11 6.83
C PRO A 125 -13.93 10.44 7.93
N GLU A 126 -14.54 10.28 9.09
CA GLU A 126 -14.05 9.52 10.25
C GLU A 126 -13.45 8.15 9.86
N HIS A 127 -14.07 7.44 8.91
CA HIS A 127 -13.63 6.13 8.46
C HIS A 127 -12.27 6.15 7.74
N PHE A 128 -11.91 7.24 7.05
CA PHE A 128 -10.63 7.34 6.36
C PHE A 128 -9.48 7.44 7.36
N ARG A 129 -9.61 8.34 8.34
CA ARG A 129 -8.65 8.52 9.43
C ARG A 129 -8.53 7.27 10.29
N ILE A 130 -9.67 6.68 10.69
CA ILE A 130 -9.67 5.42 11.46
C ILE A 130 -8.99 4.31 10.65
N GLY A 131 -9.32 4.18 9.35
CA GLY A 131 -8.75 3.16 8.48
C GLY A 131 -7.23 3.27 8.35
N ILE A 132 -6.69 4.48 8.18
CA ILE A 132 -5.23 4.70 8.12
C ILE A 132 -4.56 4.33 9.45
N ASN A 133 -5.12 4.78 10.58
CA ASN A 133 -4.56 4.44 11.89
C ASN A 133 -4.55 2.93 12.13
N LEU A 134 -5.64 2.24 11.83
CA LEU A 134 -5.71 0.78 11.96
C LEU A 134 -4.71 0.06 11.03
N ALA A 135 -4.51 0.57 9.81
CA ALA A 135 -3.51 0.03 8.90
C ALA A 135 -2.09 0.23 9.43
N TRP A 136 -1.80 1.42 9.97
CA TRP A 136 -0.50 1.73 10.56
C TRP A 136 -0.25 0.88 11.80
N ASP A 137 -1.21 0.80 12.74
CA ASP A 137 -1.10 0.00 13.96
C ASP A 137 -0.83 -1.48 13.61
N LYS A 138 -1.52 -1.99 12.58
CA LYS A 138 -1.32 -3.38 12.15
C LYS A 138 0.04 -3.59 11.51
N LEU A 139 0.52 -2.64 10.73
CA LEU A 139 1.82 -2.73 10.07
C LEU A 139 2.97 -2.61 11.07
N ASP A 140 2.84 -1.74 12.07
CA ASP A 140 3.78 -1.59 13.18
C ASP A 140 3.86 -2.88 14.02
N GLU A 141 2.73 -3.52 14.30
CA GLU A 141 2.70 -4.84 14.97
C GLU A 141 3.52 -5.88 14.20
N TYR A 142 3.39 -5.95 12.87
CA TYR A 142 4.17 -6.88 12.06
C TYR A 142 5.63 -6.46 11.90
N TYR A 143 5.91 -5.16 11.95
CA TYR A 143 7.28 -4.66 11.89
C TYR A 143 8.07 -5.11 13.12
N TRP A 144 7.49 -5.07 14.32
CA TRP A 144 8.11 -5.65 15.52
C TRP A 144 8.30 -7.16 15.46
N ARG A 145 7.48 -7.89 14.72
CA ARG A 145 7.72 -9.33 14.54
C ARG A 145 8.95 -9.63 13.70
N LEU A 146 9.47 -8.67 12.92
CA LEU A 146 10.74 -8.86 12.21
C LEU A 146 11.90 -9.04 13.20
N ASP A 147 11.83 -8.42 14.38
CA ASP A 147 12.82 -8.60 15.44
C ASP A 147 12.85 -10.02 16.02
N GLU A 148 11.80 -10.82 15.80
CA GLU A 148 11.78 -12.22 16.22
C GLU A 148 12.66 -13.10 15.33
N THR A 149 12.99 -12.64 14.11
CA THR A 149 13.79 -13.39 13.14
C THR A 149 14.97 -12.56 12.62
N PRO A 150 16.19 -12.76 13.18
CA PRO A 150 17.38 -11.97 12.83
C PRO A 150 17.76 -11.97 11.33
N ILE A 151 17.30 -12.95 10.56
CA ILE A 151 17.69 -13.16 9.16
C ILE A 151 17.45 -11.93 8.28
N TYR A 152 16.41 -11.14 8.55
CA TYR A 152 16.09 -9.93 7.78
C TYR A 152 17.19 -8.88 7.92
N TYR A 153 17.70 -8.70 9.15
CA TYR A 153 18.79 -7.78 9.44
C TYR A 153 20.14 -8.32 8.97
N THR A 154 20.40 -9.61 9.19
CA THR A 154 21.64 -10.26 8.74
C THR A 154 21.77 -10.16 7.22
N ALA A 155 20.72 -10.48 6.47
CA ALA A 155 20.76 -10.40 5.01
C ALA A 155 20.99 -8.97 4.51
N LYS A 156 20.38 -7.97 5.17
CA LYS A 156 20.59 -6.56 4.83
C LYS A 156 22.01 -6.09 5.14
N ALA A 157 22.55 -6.45 6.30
CA ALA A 157 23.90 -6.10 6.73
C ALA A 157 24.99 -6.75 5.86
N LEU A 158 24.75 -7.97 5.37
CA LEU A 158 25.66 -8.68 4.46
C LEU A 158 25.55 -8.21 3.01
N HIS A 159 24.50 -7.47 2.64
CA HIS A 159 24.32 -6.98 1.29
C HIS A 159 25.37 -5.90 0.97
N PRO A 160 26.22 -6.08 -0.07
CA PRO A 160 27.40 -5.24 -0.30
C PRO A 160 27.08 -3.78 -0.61
N ALA A 161 25.88 -3.49 -1.13
CA ALA A 161 25.44 -2.13 -1.42
C ALA A 161 24.80 -1.40 -0.23
N TYR A 162 24.32 -2.13 0.80
CA TYR A 162 23.57 -1.52 1.91
C TYR A 162 24.42 -1.49 3.19
N ARG A 163 24.90 -2.67 3.61
CA ARG A 163 25.76 -2.84 4.80
C ARG A 163 25.15 -2.16 6.04
N TRP A 164 26.01 -1.70 6.95
CA TRP A 164 25.58 -0.97 8.15
C TRP A 164 25.13 0.46 7.86
N ASP A 165 25.67 1.07 6.80
CA ASP A 165 25.36 2.45 6.39
C ASP A 165 23.85 2.65 6.19
N TRP A 166 23.17 1.67 5.59
CA TRP A 166 21.71 1.73 5.41
C TRP A 166 20.94 1.83 6.73
N PHE A 167 21.38 1.12 7.78
CA PHE A 167 20.74 1.18 9.09
C PHE A 167 21.01 2.51 9.78
N ASP A 168 22.26 2.98 9.74
CA ASP A 168 22.68 4.24 10.34
C ASP A 168 21.94 5.43 9.69
N GLU A 169 21.67 5.38 8.37
CA GLU A 169 20.88 6.39 7.65
C GLU A 169 19.37 6.28 7.92
N THR A 170 18.79 5.08 7.78
CA THR A 170 17.33 4.88 7.89
C THR A 170 16.85 5.08 9.33
N TRP A 171 17.63 4.63 10.30
CA TRP A 171 17.31 4.71 11.73
C TRP A 171 18.15 5.77 12.45
N ALA A 172 18.56 6.83 11.75
CA ALA A 172 19.35 7.93 12.34
C ALA A 172 18.71 8.53 13.60
N HIS A 173 17.37 8.50 13.68
CA HIS A 173 16.60 9.01 14.82
C HIS A 173 16.43 7.98 15.97
N LYS A 174 16.88 6.73 15.79
CA LYS A 174 16.72 5.60 16.72
C LYS A 174 18.00 4.76 16.80
N PRO A 175 19.09 5.31 17.37
CA PRO A 175 20.39 4.63 17.43
C PRO A 175 20.33 3.29 18.19
N SER A 176 19.48 3.18 19.20
CA SER A 176 19.28 1.93 19.95
C SER A 176 18.78 0.76 19.09
N TRP A 177 18.07 1.04 17.99
CA TRP A 177 17.62 0.00 17.06
C TRP A 177 18.78 -0.53 16.22
N VAL A 178 19.70 0.36 15.82
CA VAL A 178 20.90 -0.04 15.11
C VAL A 178 21.79 -0.92 16.00
N GLU A 179 21.95 -0.55 17.27
CA GLU A 179 22.68 -1.35 18.25
C GLU A 179 22.07 -2.74 18.41
N LYS A 180 20.75 -2.81 18.60
CA LYS A 180 20.02 -4.09 18.68
C LYS A 180 20.20 -4.94 17.42
N ALA A 181 20.15 -4.33 16.23
CA ALA A 181 20.38 -5.06 14.98
C ALA A 181 21.82 -5.58 14.87
N LYS A 182 22.82 -4.79 15.28
CA LYS A 182 24.22 -5.22 15.34
C LYS A 182 24.41 -6.40 16.29
N GLU A 183 23.78 -6.36 17.46
CA GLU A 183 23.77 -7.47 18.43
C GLU A 183 23.14 -8.73 17.84
N MET A 184 21.92 -8.64 17.28
CA MET A 184 21.23 -9.78 16.67
C MET A 184 22.05 -10.44 15.53
N VAL A 185 22.69 -9.64 14.68
CA VAL A 185 23.54 -10.15 13.60
C VAL A 185 24.82 -10.80 14.15
N ALA A 186 25.42 -10.22 15.18
CA ALA A 186 26.59 -10.79 15.85
C ALA A 186 26.25 -12.12 16.53
N ASP A 187 25.09 -12.21 17.20
CA ASP A 187 24.63 -13.43 17.87
C ASP A 187 24.46 -14.58 16.88
N VAL A 188 23.76 -14.35 15.75
CA VAL A 188 23.61 -15.36 14.70
C VAL A 188 24.97 -15.80 14.16
N TRP A 189 25.89 -14.87 13.93
CA TRP A 189 27.23 -15.21 13.46
C TRP A 189 27.95 -16.10 14.47
N LEU A 190 27.97 -15.71 15.76
CA LEU A 190 28.67 -16.43 16.81
C LEU A 190 28.06 -17.81 17.11
N SER A 191 26.72 -17.93 17.11
CA SER A 191 26.04 -19.18 17.44
C SER A 191 26.12 -20.20 16.31
N ASP A 192 25.87 -19.77 15.07
CA ASP A 192 25.54 -20.70 13.99
C ASP A 192 26.65 -20.83 12.94
N TYR A 193 27.47 -19.79 12.75
CA TYR A 193 28.38 -19.69 11.60
C TYR A 193 29.86 -19.62 11.95
N ALA A 194 30.24 -19.03 13.09
CA ALA A 194 31.64 -18.75 13.45
C ALA A 194 32.51 -20.00 13.56
N HIS A 195 31.90 -21.15 13.86
CA HIS A 195 32.58 -22.42 14.05
C HIS A 195 32.37 -23.43 12.90
N LEU A 196 31.69 -23.01 11.83
CA LEU A 196 31.51 -23.88 10.66
C LEU A 196 32.84 -24.09 9.95
N GLU A 197 33.19 -25.36 9.72
CA GLU A 197 34.35 -25.71 8.92
C GLU A 197 34.16 -25.21 7.48
N VAL A 198 34.97 -24.22 7.09
CA VAL A 198 35.00 -23.75 5.70
C VAL A 198 35.61 -24.87 4.87
N ARG A 199 34.77 -25.57 4.09
CA ARG A 199 35.24 -26.54 3.10
C ARG A 199 36.05 -25.82 2.03
N THR A 200 37.36 -25.73 2.22
CA THR A 200 38.28 -25.40 1.15
C THR A 200 38.29 -26.59 0.20
N SER A 201 37.65 -26.46 -0.98
CA SER A 201 37.85 -27.42 -2.05
C SER A 201 39.30 -27.35 -2.53
N SER A 202 40.17 -28.10 -1.86
CA SER A 202 41.48 -28.47 -2.40
C SER A 202 41.25 -29.50 -3.51
N SER A 203 40.89 -29.01 -4.70
CA SER A 203 40.98 -29.79 -5.93
C SER A 203 41.34 -28.88 -7.10
N ARG A 204 42.55 -28.31 -7.03
CA ARG A 204 43.41 -28.18 -8.21
C ARG A 204 44.55 -29.15 -8.01
N GLY A 205 44.25 -30.43 -8.23
CA GLY A 205 45.27 -31.43 -8.58
C GLY A 205 45.37 -31.42 -10.09
N ASP A 206 46.54 -31.02 -10.56
CA ASP A 206 47.23 -31.31 -11.84
C ASP A 206 46.43 -31.44 -13.14
#